data_AF-A0A7W0Y4P6-F1
#
_entry.id   AF-A0A7W0Y4P6-F1
#
_cell.length_a   1.000
_cell.length_b   1.000
_cell.length_c   1.000
_cell.angle_alpha   90.00
_cell.angle_beta   90.00
_cell.angle_gamma   90.00
#
_symmetry.space_group_name_H-M   'P 1'
#
loop_
_entity.id
_entity.type
_entity.pdbx_description
1 polymer ?
#
loop_
_entity_poly.entity_id
_entity_poly.type
_entity_poly.pdbx_seq_one_letter_code
_entity_poly.pdbx_strand_id
1 'polypeptide(L)'
;MKQGLASLAIAVSVAGCSLAFVHGPGDVGTPPRVYAECTDSLLWPVIDGVLGLSSLGIILNPDDTEGSGTGSNERAAQITSGVIMAAAFTASAIYGWTRVSSCQESRAAFLASAPPPQPMYYPPQPYAPQPYPQGPQPGTEGGVCMASNVCAQGLVCASNLCVRAPSGPPGGY
;
A
#
# COMPACT_ATOMS: atom_id res chain seq x y z
N MET A 1 34.62 -10.35 15.22
CA MET A 1 33.87 -10.38 13.94
C MET A 1 32.34 -10.33 14.09
N LYS A 2 31.71 -10.84 15.17
CA LYS A 2 30.23 -10.81 15.30
C LYS A 2 29.63 -9.42 15.57
N GLN A 3 30.39 -8.45 16.08
CA GLN A 3 29.90 -7.09 16.35
C GLN A 3 29.76 -6.22 15.08
N GLY A 4 30.39 -6.57 13.96
CA GLY A 4 30.30 -5.77 12.73
C GLY A 4 28.98 -5.94 11.97
N LEU A 5 28.34 -7.11 12.06
CA LEU A 5 27.10 -7.43 11.33
C LEU A 5 25.88 -6.68 11.89
N ALA A 6 25.82 -6.46 13.21
CA ALA A 6 24.74 -5.70 13.83
C ALA A 6 24.79 -4.21 13.46
N SER A 7 26.00 -3.62 13.42
CA SER A 7 26.19 -2.22 13.02
C SER A 7 25.85 -1.97 11.55
N LEU A 8 26.16 -2.94 10.67
CA LEU A 8 25.81 -2.86 9.25
C LEU A 8 24.30 -2.93 9.04
N ALA A 9 23.60 -3.80 9.76
CA ALA A 9 22.14 -3.91 9.67
C ALA A 9 21.43 -2.62 10.12
N ILE A 10 21.95 -1.96 11.17
CA ILE A 10 21.43 -0.65 11.63
C ILE A 10 21.78 0.45 10.63
N ALA A 11 22.99 0.46 10.08
CA ALA A 11 23.35 1.45 9.05
C ALA A 11 22.49 1.28 7.77
N VAL A 12 22.15 0.05 7.39
CA VAL A 12 21.30 -0.26 6.22
C VAL A 12 19.83 0.09 6.48
N SER A 13 19.31 -0.11 7.69
CA SER A 13 17.95 0.32 8.02
C SER A 13 17.79 1.84 8.11
N VAL A 14 18.90 2.56 8.30
CA VAL A 14 18.94 4.03 8.30
C VAL A 14 19.26 4.60 6.92
N ALA A 15 19.77 3.80 5.97
CA ALA A 15 20.20 4.25 4.63
C ALA A 15 19.06 4.70 3.69
N GLY A 16 17.81 4.79 4.17
CA GLY A 16 16.64 5.19 3.40
C GLY A 16 15.79 3.99 2.97
N CYS A 17 14.48 4.16 3.03
CA CYS A 17 13.53 3.10 2.73
C CYS A 17 13.54 2.74 1.24
N SER A 18 13.92 3.66 0.36
CA SER A 18 13.92 3.42 -1.08
C SER A 18 14.92 2.36 -1.50
N LEU A 19 16.09 2.27 -0.85
CA LEU A 19 17.09 1.25 -1.17
C LEU A 19 16.63 -0.18 -0.82
N ALA A 20 15.76 -0.33 0.17
CA ALA A 20 15.27 -1.64 0.61
C ALA A 20 14.09 -2.13 -0.22
N PHE A 21 13.21 -1.22 -0.66
CA PHE A 21 11.91 -1.59 -1.23
C PHE A 21 11.76 -1.27 -2.72
N VAL A 22 12.56 -0.36 -3.28
CA VAL A 22 12.44 0.01 -4.70
C VAL A 22 13.20 -0.98 -5.56
N HIS A 23 12.44 -1.79 -6.29
CA HIS A 23 12.98 -2.71 -7.28
C HIS A 23 12.87 -2.08 -8.67
N GLY A 24 14.01 -1.96 -9.35
CA GLY A 24 14.03 -1.56 -10.75
C GLY A 24 13.43 -2.65 -11.67
N PRO A 25 13.18 -2.33 -12.95
CA PRO A 25 12.77 -3.34 -13.90
C PRO A 25 13.86 -4.41 -14.02
N GLY A 26 13.46 -5.69 -13.99
CA GLY A 26 14.34 -6.81 -14.32
C GLY A 26 14.75 -6.79 -15.79
N ASP A 27 15.61 -7.72 -16.20
CA ASP A 27 15.94 -7.88 -17.61
C ASP A 27 14.73 -8.48 -18.37
N VAL A 28 13.98 -7.60 -19.04
CA VAL A 28 12.80 -7.94 -19.85
C VAL A 28 13.13 -8.05 -21.35
N GLY A 29 14.41 -7.88 -21.71
CA GLY A 29 14.90 -7.81 -23.09
C GLY A 29 14.57 -6.50 -23.81
N THR A 30 15.18 -6.32 -24.99
CA THR A 30 14.94 -5.19 -25.91
C THR A 30 14.52 -5.71 -27.29
N PRO A 31 13.25 -5.52 -27.73
CA PRO A 31 12.15 -4.86 -27.01
C PRO A 31 11.60 -5.71 -25.84
N PRO A 32 10.96 -5.07 -24.84
CA PRO A 32 10.41 -5.77 -23.68
C PRO A 32 9.33 -6.77 -24.10
N ARG A 33 9.52 -8.06 -23.75
CA ARG A 33 8.59 -9.14 -24.11
C ARG A 33 7.58 -9.48 -23.04
N VAL A 34 7.89 -9.10 -21.80
CA VAL A 34 7.06 -9.34 -20.62
C VAL A 34 6.85 -8.03 -19.89
N TYR A 35 5.77 -7.97 -19.12
CA TYR A 35 5.50 -6.83 -18.27
C TYR A 35 6.56 -6.74 -17.17
N ALA A 36 7.16 -5.57 -16.99
CA ALA A 36 8.12 -5.36 -15.92
C ALA A 36 7.39 -5.32 -14.57
N GLU A 37 7.69 -6.28 -13.68
CA GLU A 37 7.25 -6.25 -12.29
C GLU A 37 8.27 -5.43 -11.48
N CYS A 38 8.00 -4.14 -11.33
CA CYS A 38 8.85 -3.20 -10.61
C CYS A 38 8.00 -2.21 -9.80
N THR A 39 8.65 -1.54 -8.84
CA THR A 39 7.98 -0.56 -7.99
C THR A 39 7.62 0.69 -8.80
N ASP A 40 6.32 0.96 -8.96
CA ASP A 40 5.83 2.13 -9.70
C ASP A 40 5.44 3.31 -8.77
N SER A 41 5.38 3.07 -7.47
CA SER A 41 5.02 4.08 -6.48
C SER A 41 6.19 5.01 -6.15
N LEU A 42 5.96 6.33 -6.23
CA LEU A 42 6.89 7.37 -5.75
C LEU A 42 6.87 7.56 -4.22
N LEU A 43 6.11 6.75 -3.49
CA LEU A 43 5.92 6.90 -2.05
C LEU A 43 7.25 6.83 -1.28
N TRP A 44 8.09 5.81 -1.57
CA TRP A 44 9.36 5.62 -0.88
C TRP A 44 10.38 6.74 -1.15
N PRO A 45 10.63 7.14 -2.41
CA PRO A 45 11.52 8.27 -2.70
C PRO A 45 11.08 9.57 -2.04
N VAL A 46 9.77 9.83 -1.97
CA VAL A 46 9.22 11.03 -1.32
C VAL A 46 9.47 10.99 0.18
N ILE A 47 9.24 9.85 0.84
CA ILE A 47 9.54 9.69 2.28
C ILE A 47 11.02 9.96 2.55
N ASP A 48 11.92 9.37 1.76
CA ASP A 48 13.37 9.60 1.90
C ASP A 48 13.74 11.07 1.66
N GLY A 49 13.14 11.72 0.67
CA GLY A 49 13.37 13.14 0.38
C GLY A 49 12.90 14.06 1.51
N VAL A 50 11.73 13.81 2.10
CA VAL A 50 11.20 14.58 3.23
C VAL A 50 12.07 14.38 4.48
N LEU A 51 12.49 13.15 4.77
CA LEU A 51 13.39 12.86 5.88
C LEU A 51 14.76 13.54 5.68
N GLY A 52 15.32 13.46 4.47
CA GLY A 52 16.55 14.16 4.10
C GLY A 52 16.43 15.68 4.29
N LEU A 53 15.35 16.29 3.79
CA LEU A 53 15.13 17.73 3.91
C LEU A 53 14.90 18.17 5.37
N SER A 54 14.19 17.36 6.16
CA SER A 54 13.96 17.66 7.58
C SER A 54 15.27 17.72 8.38
N SER A 55 16.24 16.86 8.04
CA SER A 55 17.56 16.88 8.68
C SER A 55 18.39 18.11 8.31
N LEU A 56 18.19 18.70 7.12
CA LEU A 56 18.79 19.96 6.70
C LEU A 56 18.25 21.16 7.49
N GLY A 57 16.97 21.15 7.89
CA GLY A 57 16.37 22.22 8.69
C GLY A 57 17.08 22.47 10.02
N ILE A 58 17.55 21.39 10.67
CA ILE A 58 18.32 21.43 11.92
C ILE A 58 19.71 22.06 11.70
N ILE A 59 20.31 21.84 10.52
CA ILE A 59 21.65 22.36 10.20
C ILE A 59 21.60 23.86 9.87
N LEU A 60 20.55 24.31 9.19
CA LEU A 60 20.45 25.67 8.67
C LEU A 60 19.96 26.70 9.71
N ASN A 61 19.30 26.26 10.79
CA ASN A 61 18.83 27.14 11.88
C ASN A 61 19.39 26.67 13.23
N PRO A 62 20.67 26.92 13.51
CA PRO A 62 21.28 26.52 14.78
C PRO A 62 20.80 27.33 15.99
N ASP A 63 20.11 28.46 15.78
CA ASP A 63 19.79 29.44 16.84
C ASP A 63 18.68 28.98 17.81
N ASP A 64 17.82 28.04 17.44
CA ASP A 64 16.71 27.59 18.30
C ASP A 64 17.07 26.41 19.23
N THR A 65 18.31 25.92 19.20
CA THR A 65 18.75 24.85 20.11
C THR A 65 19.28 25.43 21.43
N GLU A 66 18.49 26.30 22.06
CA GLU A 66 18.78 26.89 23.36
C GLU A 66 18.56 25.85 24.47
N GLY A 67 19.57 25.03 24.79
CA GLY A 67 19.45 24.15 25.95
C GLY A 67 20.39 22.97 26.03
N SER A 68 21.70 23.16 25.94
CA SER A 68 22.66 22.33 26.67
C SER A 68 24.06 22.92 26.51
N GLY A 69 24.76 23.13 27.62
CA GLY A 69 26.14 23.60 27.68
C GLY A 69 27.15 22.55 27.22
N THR A 70 26.97 22.02 26.01
CA THR A 70 27.89 21.08 25.35
C THR A 70 29.02 21.86 24.68
N GLY A 71 30.26 21.43 24.90
CA GLY A 71 31.48 22.09 24.43
C GLY A 71 31.60 22.10 22.90
N SER A 72 32.53 22.91 22.36
CA SER A 72 32.72 23.12 20.92
C SER A 72 32.86 21.84 20.09
N ASN A 73 33.40 20.77 20.68
CA ASN A 73 33.62 19.48 20.01
C ASN A 73 32.32 18.68 19.80
N GLU A 74 31.31 18.85 20.64
CA GLU A 74 30.04 18.11 20.56
C GLU A 74 29.11 18.71 19.49
N ARG A 75 29.16 20.04 19.31
CA ARG A 75 28.47 20.72 18.19
C ARG A 75 29.03 20.29 16.83
N ALA A 76 30.35 20.17 16.72
CA ALA A 76 30.99 19.70 15.49
C ALA A 76 30.55 18.27 15.15
N ALA A 77 30.40 17.40 16.15
CA ALA A 77 29.92 16.03 15.95
C ALA A 77 28.45 15.98 15.49
N GLN A 78 27.57 16.81 16.07
CA GLN A 78 26.17 16.87 15.66
C GLN A 78 26.00 17.36 14.22
N ILE A 79 26.66 18.46 13.84
CA ILE A 79 26.61 18.99 12.47
C ILE A 79 27.12 17.94 11.47
N THR A 80 28.26 17.30 11.77
CA THR A 80 28.83 16.27 10.91
C THR A 80 27.86 15.10 10.70
N SER A 81 27.21 14.64 11.77
CA SER A 81 26.23 13.55 11.69
C SER A 81 24.99 13.92 10.86
N GLY A 82 24.49 15.15 11.01
CA GLY A 82 23.35 15.66 10.26
C GLY A 82 23.63 15.72 8.76
N VAL A 83 24.80 16.22 8.37
CA VAL A 83 25.20 16.30 6.95
C VAL A 83 25.29 14.92 6.31
N ILE A 84 25.89 13.94 7.01
CA ILE A 84 26.01 12.56 6.50
C ILE A 84 24.62 11.94 6.29
N MET A 85 23.71 12.13 7.26
CA MET A 85 22.34 11.63 7.18
C MET A 85 21.56 12.30 6.04
N ALA A 86 21.63 13.62 5.94
CA ALA A 86 21.00 14.38 4.87
C ALA A 86 21.49 13.91 3.48
N ALA A 87 22.80 13.69 3.34
CA ALA A 87 23.39 13.19 2.12
C ALA A 87 22.92 11.76 1.80
N ALA A 88 22.85 10.87 2.79
CA ALA A 88 22.39 9.49 2.61
C ALA A 88 20.93 9.43 2.15
N PHE A 89 20.03 10.17 2.80
CA PHE A 89 18.62 10.22 2.42
C PHE A 89 18.41 10.86 1.05
N THR A 90 19.16 11.93 0.74
CA THR A 90 19.10 12.57 -0.58
C THR A 90 19.56 11.61 -1.67
N ALA A 91 20.67 10.89 -1.45
CA ALA A 91 21.15 9.88 -2.39
C ALA A 91 20.16 8.73 -2.56
N SER A 92 19.54 8.24 -1.47
CA SER A 92 18.49 7.20 -1.51
C SER A 92 17.27 7.66 -2.31
N ALA A 93 16.83 8.90 -2.09
CA ALA A 93 15.74 9.50 -2.83
C ALA A 93 16.05 9.56 -4.34
N ILE A 94 17.21 10.13 -4.72
CA ILE A 94 17.63 10.21 -6.14
C ILE A 94 17.68 8.81 -6.77
N TYR A 95 18.28 7.85 -6.07
CA TYR A 95 18.33 6.46 -6.54
C TYR A 95 16.92 5.88 -6.74
N GLY A 96 16.05 6.04 -5.75
CA GLY A 96 14.65 5.60 -5.82
C GLY A 96 13.91 6.22 -7.02
N TRP A 97 14.08 7.54 -7.24
CA TRP A 97 13.50 8.24 -8.40
C TRP A 97 13.98 7.66 -9.73
N THR A 98 15.28 7.42 -9.88
CA THR A 98 15.83 6.85 -11.12
C THR A 98 15.31 5.44 -11.40
N ARG A 99 15.14 4.60 -10.37
CA ARG A 99 14.59 3.25 -10.53
C ARG A 99 13.11 3.26 -10.91
N VAL A 100 12.31 4.12 -10.27
CA VAL A 100 10.88 4.27 -10.61
C VAL A 100 10.73 4.82 -12.03
N SER A 101 11.55 5.80 -12.44
CA SER A 101 11.47 6.33 -13.81
C SER A 101 11.83 5.27 -14.86
N SER A 102 12.88 4.48 -14.64
CA SER A 102 13.22 3.36 -15.54
C SER A 102 12.12 2.30 -15.60
N CYS A 103 11.45 2.03 -14.46
CA CYS A 103 10.29 1.13 -14.42
C CYS A 103 9.15 1.65 -15.31
N GLN A 104 8.79 2.93 -15.16
CA GLN A 104 7.74 3.56 -15.96
C GLN A 104 8.08 3.57 -17.46
N GLU A 105 9.33 3.87 -17.81
CA GLU A 105 9.80 3.84 -19.20
C GLU A 105 9.70 2.44 -19.80
N SER A 106 10.13 1.40 -19.08
CA SER A 106 10.03 0.01 -19.55
C SER A 106 8.58 -0.44 -19.76
N ARG A 107 7.67 0.01 -18.89
CA ARG A 107 6.24 -0.29 -18.95
C ARG A 107 5.58 0.44 -20.12
N ALA A 108 5.94 1.71 -20.33
CA ALA A 108 5.51 2.47 -21.49
C ALA A 108 6.00 1.85 -22.81
N ALA A 109 7.26 1.40 -22.85
CA ALA A 109 7.82 0.71 -24.01
C ALA A 109 7.08 -0.61 -24.31
N PHE A 110 6.76 -1.41 -23.28
CA PHE A 110 5.96 -2.62 -23.45
C PHE A 110 4.56 -2.33 -23.98
N LEU A 111 3.87 -1.32 -23.44
CA LEU A 111 2.54 -0.92 -23.90
C LEU A 111 2.57 -0.36 -25.34
N ALA A 112 3.64 0.33 -25.72
CA ALA A 112 3.85 0.82 -27.06
C ALA A 112 4.14 -0.30 -28.07
N SER A 113 4.78 -1.40 -27.64
CA SER A 113 5.02 -2.58 -28.48
C SER A 113 3.90 -3.62 -28.40
N ALA A 114 2.96 -3.49 -27.46
CA ALA A 114 1.84 -4.39 -27.34
C ALA A 114 0.97 -4.29 -28.61
N PRO A 115 0.62 -5.43 -29.25
CA PRO A 115 -0.31 -5.40 -30.36
C PRO A 115 -1.62 -4.77 -29.88
N PRO A 116 -2.33 -4.01 -30.74
CA PRO A 116 -3.62 -3.46 -30.37
C PRO A 116 -4.50 -4.60 -29.84
N PRO A 117 -5.27 -4.36 -28.75
CA PRO A 117 -6.14 -5.38 -28.18
C PRO A 117 -6.97 -5.94 -29.33
N GLN A 118 -6.69 -7.19 -29.68
CA GLN A 118 -7.45 -7.85 -30.72
C GLN A 118 -8.90 -7.84 -30.24
N PRO A 119 -9.88 -7.45 -31.06
CA PRO A 119 -11.27 -7.56 -30.68
C PRO A 119 -11.49 -9.01 -30.29
N MET A 120 -11.61 -9.23 -28.98
CA MET A 120 -11.73 -10.55 -28.41
C MET A 120 -13.08 -11.05 -28.88
N TYR A 121 -13.06 -11.82 -29.98
CA TYR A 121 -14.24 -12.46 -30.52
C TYR A 121 -14.61 -13.54 -29.51
N TYR A 122 -15.38 -13.16 -28.51
CA TYR A 122 -16.03 -14.11 -27.64
C TYR A 122 -17.07 -14.81 -28.52
N PRO A 123 -16.90 -16.10 -28.86
CA PRO A 123 -18.01 -16.84 -29.42
C PRO A 123 -19.15 -16.74 -28.41
N PRO A 124 -20.40 -16.54 -28.86
CA PRO A 124 -21.55 -16.58 -27.96
C PRO A 124 -21.48 -17.90 -27.21
N GLN A 125 -21.13 -17.85 -25.92
CA GLN A 125 -21.20 -19.03 -25.10
C GLN A 125 -22.66 -19.44 -25.07
N PRO A 126 -22.98 -20.72 -25.32
CA PRO A 126 -24.30 -21.24 -25.00
C PRO A 126 -24.48 -20.98 -23.51
N TYR A 127 -25.27 -19.96 -23.16
CA TYR A 127 -25.65 -19.72 -21.79
C TYR A 127 -26.44 -20.95 -21.36
N ALA A 128 -25.78 -21.86 -20.65
CA ALA A 128 -26.51 -22.81 -19.82
C ALA A 128 -27.39 -21.95 -18.90
N PRO A 129 -28.70 -22.21 -18.79
CA PRO A 129 -29.55 -21.51 -17.87
C PRO A 129 -28.90 -21.59 -16.50
N GLN A 130 -28.36 -20.46 -16.03
CA GLN A 130 -27.90 -20.37 -14.65
C GLN A 130 -29.16 -20.61 -13.82
N PRO A 131 -29.15 -21.57 -12.88
CA PRO A 131 -30.24 -21.66 -11.93
C PRO A 131 -30.33 -20.30 -11.26
N TYR A 132 -31.42 -19.58 -11.52
CA TYR A 132 -31.71 -18.33 -10.83
C TYR A 132 -31.55 -18.62 -9.35
N PRO A 133 -30.76 -17.83 -8.59
CA PRO A 133 -30.70 -17.99 -7.15
C PRO A 133 -32.14 -17.93 -6.67
N GLN A 134 -32.65 -19.07 -6.18
CA GLN A 134 -33.99 -19.10 -5.62
C GLN A 134 -33.92 -18.16 -4.44
N GLY A 135 -34.63 -17.03 -4.56
CA GLY A 135 -34.77 -16.11 -3.45
C GLY A 135 -35.27 -16.87 -2.22
N PRO A 136 -34.97 -16.40 -1.01
CA PRO A 136 -35.46 -17.01 0.20
C PRO A 136 -36.97 -17.25 0.11
N GLN A 137 -37.41 -18.47 0.39
CA GLN A 137 -38.82 -18.82 0.29
C GLN A 137 -39.66 -17.94 1.23
N PRO A 138 -40.86 -17.50 0.82
CA PRO A 138 -41.76 -16.77 1.71
C PRO A 138 -41.92 -17.49 3.05
N GLY A 139 -41.76 -16.76 4.15
CA GLY A 139 -41.81 -17.30 5.51
C GLY A 139 -40.48 -17.83 6.07
N THR A 140 -39.42 -17.98 5.26
CA THR A 140 -38.07 -18.36 5.74
C THR A 140 -37.20 -17.14 6.02
N GLU A 141 -36.08 -17.32 6.72
CA GLU A 141 -35.18 -16.20 7.06
C GLU A 141 -34.70 -15.45 5.82
N GLY A 142 -34.89 -14.13 5.80
CA GLY A 142 -34.61 -13.27 4.64
C GLY A 142 -35.70 -13.27 3.56
N GLY A 143 -36.70 -14.14 3.67
CA GLY A 143 -37.87 -14.19 2.79
C GLY A 143 -38.97 -13.23 3.22
N VAL A 144 -39.89 -12.96 2.30
CA VAL A 144 -41.06 -12.12 2.59
C VAL A 144 -42.01 -12.80 3.58
N CYS A 145 -42.67 -12.03 4.43
CA CYS A 145 -43.69 -12.56 5.33
C CYS A 145 -44.89 -13.12 4.56
N MET A 146 -45.57 -14.13 5.12
CA MET A 146 -46.83 -14.61 4.56
C MET A 146 -47.96 -13.58 4.79
N ALA A 147 -49.09 -13.71 4.08
CA ALA A 147 -50.22 -12.76 4.08
C ALA A 147 -50.81 -12.40 5.47
N SER A 148 -50.44 -13.16 6.51
CA SER A 148 -50.83 -12.96 7.91
C SER A 148 -49.70 -12.40 8.80
N ASN A 149 -48.63 -11.85 8.22
CA ASN A 149 -47.39 -11.48 8.91
C ASN A 149 -46.73 -12.66 9.66
N VAL A 150 -46.99 -13.88 9.18
CA VAL A 150 -46.46 -15.11 9.78
C VAL A 150 -45.16 -15.51 9.09
N CYS A 151 -44.19 -15.90 9.91
CA CYS A 151 -42.92 -16.49 9.51
C CYS A 151 -42.80 -17.91 10.07
N ALA A 152 -41.83 -18.70 9.59
CA ALA A 152 -41.51 -20.00 10.14
C ALA A 152 -41.13 -19.90 11.64
N GLN A 153 -41.23 -21.01 12.36
CA GLN A 153 -41.05 -21.04 13.83
C GLN A 153 -39.74 -20.36 14.27
N GLY A 154 -39.84 -19.42 15.21
CA GLY A 154 -38.69 -18.69 15.77
C GLY A 154 -38.29 -17.41 15.02
N LEU A 155 -39.00 -17.06 13.95
CA LEU A 155 -38.82 -15.82 13.19
C LEU A 155 -39.96 -14.85 13.48
N VAL A 156 -39.68 -13.55 13.38
CA VAL A 156 -40.67 -12.47 13.46
C VAL A 156 -40.70 -11.70 12.14
N CYS A 157 -41.90 -11.25 11.75
CA CYS A 157 -42.04 -10.39 10.58
C CYS A 157 -41.61 -8.96 10.94
N ALA A 158 -40.46 -8.53 10.42
CA ALA A 158 -39.96 -7.16 10.56
C ALA A 158 -39.72 -6.58 9.17
N SER A 159 -40.33 -5.43 8.88
CA SER A 159 -40.19 -4.76 7.57
C SER A 159 -40.55 -5.66 6.37
N ASN A 160 -41.63 -6.43 6.50
CA ASN A 160 -42.07 -7.44 5.51
C ASN A 160 -41.07 -8.57 5.24
N LEU A 161 -40.04 -8.74 6.08
CA LEU A 161 -39.07 -9.84 5.99
C LEU A 161 -39.08 -10.67 7.27
N CYS A 162 -38.90 -11.97 7.12
CA CYS A 162 -38.76 -12.87 8.25
C CYS A 162 -37.33 -12.83 8.78
N VAL A 163 -37.17 -12.34 10.02
CA VAL A 163 -35.87 -12.22 10.69
C VAL A 163 -35.91 -12.94 12.04
N ARG A 164 -34.74 -13.37 12.51
CA ARG A 164 -34.62 -14.05 13.80
C ARG A 164 -34.98 -13.12 14.95
N ALA A 165 -35.84 -13.57 15.86
CA ALA A 165 -36.17 -12.81 17.05
C ALA A 165 -34.89 -12.59 17.89
N PRO A 166 -34.64 -11.38 18.43
CA PRO A 166 -33.50 -11.14 19.30
C PRO A 166 -33.61 -12.02 20.55
N SER A 167 -32.58 -12.81 20.84
CA SER A 167 -32.56 -13.77 21.95
C SER A 167 -32.32 -13.11 23.33
N GLY A 168 -32.76 -11.87 23.51
CA GLY A 168 -32.61 -11.14 24.77
C GLY A 168 -33.71 -11.51 25.77
N PRO A 169 -33.43 -11.47 27.09
CA PRO A 169 -34.47 -11.59 28.10
C PRO A 169 -35.52 -10.48 27.85
N PRO A 170 -36.83 -10.76 28.03
CA PRO A 170 -37.85 -9.73 27.94
C PRO A 170 -37.52 -8.66 28.99
N GLY A 171 -37.00 -7.53 28.51
CA GLY A 171 -36.57 -6.43 29.36
C GLY A 171 -37.77 -5.93 30.14
N GLY A 172 -37.75 -6.20 31.45
CA GLY A 172 -38.64 -5.56 32.40
C GLY A 172 -38.40 -4.06 32.35
N TYR A 173 -39.46 -3.33 32.01
CA TYR A 173 -39.58 -1.91 32.28
C TYR A 173 -39.97 -1.70 33.74
#